data_AF-A0A7W4H6S9-F1
#
_entry.id   AF-A0A7W4H6S9-F1
#
_cell.length_a   1.000
_cell.length_b   1.000
_cell.length_c   1.000
_cell.angle_alpha   90.00
_cell.angle_beta   90.00
_cell.angle_gamma   90.00
#
_symmetry.space_group_name_H-M   'P 1'
#
loop_
_entity.id
_entity.type
_entity.pdbx_description
1 polymer ?
#
loop_
_entity_poly.entity_id
_entity_poly.type
_entity_poly.pdbx_seq_one_letter_code
_entity_poly.pdbx_strand_id
1 'polypeptide(L)'
;MFVFVTSVALLTACTDADMVSSNLSQDADNFEINRRIVFFNGITDTYLLSIEGFCSIKDENKQLEVTCKTDPGTYKKHFLGLSDNVSYFVEQMDDTEVNAYHYKVVFKPDIIVPDIEIRTSVSNDSK
;
A
#
# COMPACT_ATOMS: atom_id res chain seq x y z
N MET A 1 -7.33 40.05 -45.17
CA MET A 1 -8.10 38.93 -44.59
C MET A 1 -7.26 38.33 -43.47
N PHE A 2 -7.45 38.78 -42.23
CA PHE A 2 -6.74 38.24 -41.07
C PHE A 2 -7.66 37.23 -40.37
N VAL A 3 -7.31 35.95 -40.47
CA VAL A 3 -8.00 34.87 -39.75
C VAL A 3 -7.43 34.84 -38.33
N PHE A 4 -8.23 35.28 -37.36
CA PHE A 4 -7.95 35.05 -35.94
C PHE A 4 -8.30 33.59 -35.62
N VAL A 5 -7.28 32.76 -35.41
CA VAL A 5 -7.45 31.41 -34.87
C VAL A 5 -7.58 31.53 -33.36
N THR A 6 -8.81 31.52 -32.84
CA THR A 6 -9.08 31.38 -31.41
C THR A 6 -8.75 29.97 -30.96
N SER A 7 -7.61 29.83 -30.28
CA SER A 7 -7.19 28.59 -29.64
C SER A 7 -8.06 28.35 -28.40
N VAL A 8 -8.91 27.33 -28.44
CA VAL A 8 -9.73 26.89 -27.28
C VAL A 8 -8.83 26.01 -26.41
N ALA A 9 -8.30 26.58 -25.32
CA ALA A 9 -7.60 25.82 -24.31
C ALA A 9 -8.63 24.99 -23.51
N LEU A 10 -8.67 23.68 -23.77
CA LEU A 10 -9.43 22.72 -22.97
C LEU A 10 -8.72 22.53 -21.63
N LEU A 11 -9.14 23.25 -20.60
CA LEU A 11 -8.73 23.00 -19.22
C LEU A 11 -9.48 21.75 -18.74
N THR A 12 -8.79 20.62 -18.66
CA THR A 12 -9.32 19.41 -17.99
C THR A 12 -9.40 19.68 -16.49
N ALA A 13 -10.61 19.82 -15.94
CA ALA A 13 -10.81 20.00 -14.52
C ALA A 13 -10.63 18.66 -13.78
N CYS A 14 -9.67 18.62 -12.85
CA CYS A 14 -9.50 17.52 -11.89
C CYS A 14 -10.73 17.49 -10.97
N THR A 15 -11.26 16.31 -10.66
CA THR A 15 -12.37 16.20 -9.69
C THR A 15 -11.83 16.26 -8.25
N ASP A 16 -12.71 16.52 -7.27
CA ASP A 16 -12.33 16.46 -5.85
C ASP A 16 -11.77 15.07 -5.48
N ALA A 17 -12.32 14.01 -6.08
CA ALA A 17 -11.84 12.64 -5.87
C ALA A 17 -10.41 12.44 -6.40
N ASP A 18 -10.08 13.01 -7.56
CA ASP A 18 -8.73 12.94 -8.13
C ASP A 18 -7.72 13.70 -7.23
N MET A 19 -8.14 14.86 -6.70
CA MET A 19 -7.31 15.64 -5.76
C MET A 19 -7.05 14.88 -4.46
N VAL A 20 -8.09 14.29 -3.86
CA VAL A 20 -7.95 13.47 -2.65
C VAL A 20 -7.07 12.26 -2.92
N SER A 21 -7.28 11.55 -4.03
CA SER A 21 -6.46 10.39 -4.41
C SER A 21 -4.99 10.76 -4.59
N SER A 22 -4.71 11.90 -5.22
CA SER A 22 -3.34 12.38 -5.42
C SER A 22 -2.67 12.74 -4.10
N ASN A 23 -3.38 13.39 -3.18
CA ASN A 23 -2.84 13.75 -1.87
C ASN A 23 -2.54 12.51 -1.03
N LEU A 24 -3.49 11.56 -0.94
CA LEU A 24 -3.26 10.30 -0.22
C LEU A 24 -2.07 9.52 -0.79
N SER A 25 -1.91 9.52 -2.12
CA SER A 25 -0.74 8.87 -2.75
C SER A 25 0.56 9.57 -2.35
N GLN A 26 0.58 10.90 -2.36
CA GLN A 26 1.74 11.70 -1.97
C GLN A 26 2.10 11.50 -0.50
N ASP A 27 1.13 11.54 0.42
CA ASP A 27 1.34 11.33 1.85
C ASP A 27 1.87 9.93 2.14
N ALA A 28 1.35 8.94 1.41
CA ALA A 28 1.80 7.57 1.54
C ALA A 28 3.21 7.35 0.95
N ASP A 29 3.61 8.12 -0.07
CA ASP A 29 4.99 8.15 -0.58
C ASP A 29 5.96 8.90 0.34
N ASN A 30 5.44 9.83 1.16
CA ASN A 30 6.17 10.50 2.23
C ASN A 30 6.23 9.67 3.53
N PHE A 31 5.70 8.44 3.53
CA PHE A 31 5.64 7.56 4.70
C PHE A 31 4.82 8.13 5.86
N GLU A 32 3.76 8.86 5.56
CA GLU A 32 2.85 9.46 6.56
C GLU A 32 1.57 8.64 6.75
N ILE A 33 1.28 7.72 5.82
CA ILE A 33 0.11 6.84 5.87
C ILE A 33 0.53 5.41 6.18
N ASN A 34 -0.10 4.83 7.21
CA ASN A 34 0.04 3.43 7.56
C ASN A 34 -0.81 2.56 6.62
N ARG A 35 -0.18 1.59 5.97
CA ARG A 35 -0.81 0.72 4.97
C ARG A 35 -0.61 -0.75 5.31
N ARG A 36 -1.63 -1.54 5.03
CA ARG A 36 -1.55 -3.00 4.97
C ARG A 36 -1.58 -3.43 3.52
N ILE A 37 -0.54 -4.13 3.09
CA ILE A 37 -0.44 -4.75 1.77
C ILE A 37 -0.56 -6.26 1.93
N VAL A 38 -1.63 -6.84 1.39
CA VAL A 38 -1.90 -8.28 1.46
C VAL A 38 -1.74 -8.90 0.09
N PHE A 39 -0.86 -9.89 -0.04
CA PHE A 39 -0.74 -10.73 -1.21
C PHE A 39 -1.55 -12.01 -1.02
N PHE A 40 -2.30 -12.37 -2.04
CA PHE A 40 -3.15 -13.54 -2.00
C PHE A 40 -3.17 -14.28 -3.33
N ASN A 41 -3.46 -15.58 -3.24
CA ASN A 41 -3.75 -16.41 -4.39
C ASN A 41 -5.25 -16.36 -4.69
N GLY A 42 -5.62 -15.87 -5.88
CA GLY A 42 -7.02 -15.73 -6.31
C GLY A 42 -7.72 -17.04 -6.71
N ILE A 43 -6.99 -18.16 -6.79
CA ILE A 43 -7.58 -19.50 -7.01
C ILE A 43 -7.82 -20.22 -5.69
N THR A 44 -6.86 -20.15 -4.76
CA THR A 44 -6.90 -20.94 -3.51
C THR A 44 -7.37 -20.15 -2.30
N ASP A 45 -7.75 -18.88 -2.47
CA ASP A 45 -8.11 -17.94 -1.40
C ASP A 45 -7.05 -17.87 -0.28
N THR A 46 -5.79 -18.17 -0.59
CA THR A 46 -4.72 -18.27 0.41
C THR A 46 -3.93 -16.97 0.50
N TYR A 47 -3.73 -16.46 1.71
CA TYR A 47 -2.83 -15.34 1.98
C TYR A 47 -1.37 -15.81 1.93
N LEU A 48 -0.56 -15.13 1.13
CA LEU A 48 0.83 -15.50 0.87
C LEU A 48 1.80 -14.65 1.69
N LEU A 49 1.47 -13.37 1.88
CA LEU A 49 2.29 -12.39 2.57
C LEU A 49 1.42 -11.21 3.00
N SER A 50 1.66 -10.69 4.20
CA SER A 50 1.15 -9.39 4.64
C SER A 50 2.32 -8.49 5.02
N ILE A 51 2.29 -7.24 4.56
CA ILE A 51 3.23 -6.19 4.95
C ILE A 51 2.41 -5.06 5.56
N GLU A 52 2.74 -4.67 6.78
CA GLU A 52 2.08 -3.57 7.48
C GLU A 52 3.09 -2.51 7.88
N GLY A 53 2.71 -1.25 7.74
CA GLY A 53 3.49 -0.10 8.19
C GLY A 53 3.40 1.09 7.26
N PHE A 54 4.26 2.07 7.50
CA PHE A 54 4.42 3.24 6.64
C PHE A 54 5.22 2.84 5.40
N CYS A 55 4.49 2.48 4.34
CA CYS A 55 5.07 1.98 3.10
C CYS A 55 4.63 2.83 1.91
N SER A 56 5.56 3.06 0.97
CA SER A 56 5.32 3.50 -0.41
C SER A 56 5.18 2.27 -1.32
N ILE A 57 4.36 2.37 -2.38
CA ILE A 57 4.22 1.31 -3.38
C ILE A 57 4.45 1.85 -4.79
N LYS A 58 5.00 1.00 -5.66
CA LYS A 58 5.10 1.27 -7.09
C LYS A 58 4.67 0.02 -7.86
N ASP A 59 3.64 0.17 -8.68
CA ASP A 59 3.17 -0.90 -9.57
C ASP A 59 3.90 -0.79 -10.92
N GLU A 60 4.58 -1.87 -11.31
CA GLU A 60 5.30 -2.06 -12.56
C GLU A 60 4.72 -3.26 -13.34
N ASN A 61 3.40 -3.27 -13.53
CA ASN A 61 2.60 -4.28 -14.23
C ASN A 61 2.61 -5.66 -13.57
N LYS A 62 3.72 -6.41 -13.70
CA LYS A 62 3.88 -7.76 -13.15
C LYS A 62 4.76 -7.78 -11.90
N GLN A 63 5.04 -6.60 -11.34
CA GLN A 63 5.85 -6.45 -10.15
C GLN A 63 5.31 -5.31 -9.31
N LEU A 64 5.11 -5.56 -8.02
CA LEU A 64 4.90 -4.51 -7.03
C LEU A 64 6.20 -4.29 -6.27
N GLU A 65 6.68 -3.05 -6.26
CA GLU A 65 7.75 -2.63 -5.35
C GLU A 65 7.11 -2.03 -4.11
N VAL A 66 7.50 -2.52 -2.93
CA VAL A 66 7.04 -1.99 -1.64
C VAL A 66 8.24 -1.49 -0.88
N THR A 67 8.28 -0.20 -0.56
CA THR A 67 9.32 0.40 0.27
C THR A 67 8.70 0.78 1.59
N CYS A 68 9.18 0.22 2.71
CA CYS A 68 8.66 0.52 4.03
C CYS A 68 9.72 1.18 4.90
N LYS A 69 9.31 2.21 5.64
CA LYS A 69 10.12 2.83 6.69
C LYS A 69 10.03 1.97 7.95
N THR A 70 11.16 1.44 8.40
CA THR A 70 11.20 0.53 9.57
C THR A 70 11.68 1.22 10.84
N ASP A 71 12.50 2.27 10.70
CA ASP A 71 13.02 3.09 11.79
C ASP A 71 13.28 4.52 11.26
N PRO A 72 13.57 5.52 12.13
CA PRO A 72 13.99 6.84 11.69
C PRO A 72 15.17 6.76 10.70
N GLY A 73 14.92 7.18 9.45
CA GLY A 73 15.92 7.16 8.37
C GLY A 73 16.26 5.78 7.82
N THR A 74 15.58 4.70 8.23
CA THR A 74 15.87 3.33 7.78
C THR A 74 14.68 2.78 7.00
N TYR A 75 14.98 2.13 5.88
CA TYR A 75 13.99 1.63 4.94
C TYR A 75 14.32 0.21 4.48
N LYS A 76 13.28 -0.58 4.21
CA LYS A 76 13.38 -1.87 3.52
C LYS A 76 12.61 -1.79 2.21
N LYS A 77 13.14 -2.40 1.16
CA LYS A 77 12.50 -2.51 -0.15
C LYS A 77 12.27 -3.96 -0.51
N HIS A 78 11.06 -4.26 -0.97
CA HIS A 78 10.61 -5.57 -1.40
C HIS A 78 10.22 -5.50 -2.88
N PHE A 79 10.60 -6.52 -3.64
CA PHE A 79 10.18 -6.71 -5.02
C PHE A 79 9.30 -7.95 -5.07
N LEU A 80 8.04 -7.78 -5.45
CA LEU A 80 7.02 -8.82 -5.34
C LEU A 80 6.46 -9.09 -6.73
N GLY A 81 6.74 -10.28 -7.26
CA GLY A 81 6.25 -10.69 -8.57
C GLY A 81 4.77 -11.05 -8.54
N LEU A 82 4.02 -10.50 -9.50
CA LEU A 82 2.62 -10.82 -9.72
C LEU A 82 2.51 -11.90 -10.81
N SER A 83 1.47 -12.73 -10.70
CA SER A 83 1.16 -13.76 -11.69
C SER A 83 -0.34 -13.83 -11.90
N ASP A 84 -0.79 -14.64 -12.86
CA ASP A 84 -2.21 -14.78 -13.19
C ASP A 84 -3.07 -15.20 -11.97
N ASN A 85 -2.44 -15.86 -10.99
CA ASN A 85 -3.10 -16.32 -9.77
C ASN A 85 -2.72 -15.53 -8.52
N VAL A 86 -1.69 -14.67 -8.57
CA VAL A 86 -1.18 -13.95 -7.40
C VAL A 86 -1.42 -12.46 -7.59
N SER A 87 -2.24 -11.90 -6.71
CA SER A 87 -2.59 -10.48 -6.70
C SER A 87 -2.36 -9.89 -5.31
N TYR A 88 -2.60 -8.59 -5.18
CA TYR A 88 -2.40 -7.84 -3.96
C TYR A 88 -3.56 -6.89 -3.68
N PHE A 89 -3.77 -6.59 -2.40
CA PHE A 89 -4.71 -5.58 -1.93
C PHE A 89 -3.98 -4.63 -1.00
N VAL A 90 -4.20 -3.32 -1.15
CA VAL A 90 -3.63 -2.29 -0.30
C VAL A 90 -4.75 -1.57 0.42
N GLU A 91 -4.70 -1.65 1.75
CA GLU A 91 -5.60 -0.96 2.67
C GLU A 91 -4.84 0.18 3.34
N GLN A 92 -5.44 1.36 3.36
CA GLN A 92 -5.04 2.41 4.30
C GLN A 92 -5.68 2.08 5.65
N MET A 93 -4.85 1.88 6.68
CA MET A 93 -5.28 1.34 7.97
C MET A 93 -5.92 2.39 8.89
N ASP A 94 -5.42 3.62 8.82
CA ASP A 94 -5.87 4.73 9.65
C ASP A 94 -6.64 5.74 8.78
N ASP A 95 -7.76 6.24 9.30
CA ASP A 95 -8.49 7.32 8.65
C ASP A 95 -7.60 8.58 8.64
N THR A 96 -7.28 9.10 7.46
CA THR A 96 -6.82 10.48 7.33
C THR A 96 -8.06 11.39 7.48
N GLU A 97 -7.92 12.62 7.99
CA GLU A 97 -9.03 13.55 8.34
C GLU A 97 -9.86 14.05 7.13
N VAL A 98 -10.23 13.17 6.21
CA VAL A 98 -11.07 13.41 5.04
C VAL A 98 -12.26 12.44 5.03
N ASN A 99 -13.22 12.71 5.92
CA ASN A 99 -14.68 12.47 5.81
C ASN A 99 -15.34 11.39 6.71
N ALA A 100 -16.53 11.74 7.18
CA ALA A 100 -17.30 11.24 8.31
C ALA A 100 -18.24 10.06 7.98
N TYR A 101 -17.73 9.01 7.33
CA TYR A 101 -18.55 7.84 6.96
C TYR A 101 -17.94 6.52 7.44
N HIS A 102 -18.81 5.59 7.83
CA HIS A 102 -18.45 4.25 8.29
C HIS A 102 -17.81 3.44 7.15
N TYR A 103 -16.49 3.39 7.11
CA TYR A 103 -15.72 2.48 6.27
C TYR A 103 -15.59 1.12 6.95
N LYS A 104 -15.90 0.02 6.24
CA LYS A 104 -15.76 -1.35 6.74
C LYS A 104 -15.32 -2.27 5.62
N VAL A 105 -14.07 -2.69 5.66
CA VAL A 105 -13.57 -3.83 4.87
C VAL A 105 -13.63 -5.07 5.76
N VAL A 106 -14.29 -6.12 5.27
CA VAL A 106 -14.31 -7.42 5.96
C VAL A 106 -13.43 -8.38 5.16
N PHE A 107 -12.22 -8.62 5.66
CA PHE A 107 -11.40 -9.74 5.21
C PHE A 107 -11.97 -11.04 5.75
N LYS A 108 -11.93 -12.12 4.95
CA LYS A 108 -12.21 -13.47 5.46
C LYS A 108 -11.12 -13.81 6.51
N PRO A 109 -11.47 -13.95 7.80
CA PRO A 109 -10.52 -13.79 8.90
C PRO A 109 -9.62 -15.01 9.20
N ASP A 110 -9.70 -16.10 8.42
CA ASP A 110 -9.14 -17.38 8.88
C ASP A 110 -7.59 -17.44 8.92
N ILE A 111 -6.85 -16.47 8.35
CA ILE A 111 -5.37 -16.55 8.26
C ILE A 111 -4.66 -15.19 8.28
N ILE A 112 -4.95 -14.31 9.25
CA ILE A 112 -4.02 -13.22 9.62
C ILE A 112 -3.64 -13.38 11.08
N VAL A 113 -2.91 -14.45 11.39
CA VAL A 113 -2.21 -14.60 12.67
C VAL A 113 -0.72 -14.43 12.38
N PRO A 114 -0.07 -13.35 12.85
CA PRO A 114 1.37 -13.20 12.66
C PRO A 114 2.10 -14.30 13.43
N ASP A 115 2.99 -15.01 12.75
CA ASP A 115 3.84 -16.04 13.35
C ASP A 115 4.93 -15.35 14.18
N ILE A 116 4.74 -15.26 15.50
CA ILE A 116 5.73 -14.66 16.39
C ILE A 116 6.75 -15.75 16.75
N GLU A 117 7.83 -15.87 15.98
CA GLU A 117 9.02 -16.65 16.39
C GLU A 117 9.76 -15.91 17.52
N ILE A 118 9.44 -16.24 18.78
CA ILE A 118 10.25 -15.80 19.93
C ILE A 118 11.53 -16.65 19.97
N ARG A 119 12.64 -16.12 19.46
CA ARG A 119 13.97 -16.71 19.66
C ARG A 119 14.57 -16.24 20.98
N THR A 120 14.35 -16.97 22.07
CA THR A 120 15.15 -16.82 23.29
C THR A 120 16.44 -17.62 23.15
N SER A 121 17.56 -16.92 22.95
CA SER A 121 18.89 -17.48 23.17
C SER A 121 19.13 -17.63 24.68
N VAL A 122 18.74 -18.77 25.25
CA VAL A 122 19.25 -19.18 26.57
C VAL A 122 20.61 -19.81 26.33
N SER A 123 21.66 -19.01 26.45
CA SER A 123 23.02 -19.52 26.62
C SER A 123 23.12 -20.11 28.03
N ASN A 124 23.04 -21.43 28.15
CA ASN A 124 23.45 -22.12 29.36
C ASN A 124 24.96 -22.01 29.48
N ASP A 125 25.41 -20.99 30.19
CA ASP A 125 26.75 -20.92 30.76
C ASP A 125 26.65 -21.31 32.23
N SER A 126 27.07 -22.54 32.56
CA SER A 126 27.28 -22.98 33.95
C SER A 126 28.09 -24.29 33.97
N LYS A 127 29.41 -24.09 34.07
CA LYS A 127 30.40 -24.78 34.94
C LYS A 127 30.44 -26.30 34.98
#